data_AF-M0B578-F1
#
_entry.id   AF-M0B578-F1
#
_cell.length_a   1.000
_cell.length_b   1.000
_cell.length_c   1.000
_cell.angle_alpha   90.00
_cell.angle_beta   90.00
_cell.angle_gamma   90.00
#
_symmetry.space_group_name_H-M   'P 1'
#
loop_
_entity.id
_entity.type
_entity.pdbx_description
1 polymer ?
#
loop_
_entity_poly.entity_id
_entity_poly.type
_entity_poly.pdbx_seq_one_letter_code
_entity_poly.pdbx_strand_id
1 'polypeptide(L)' 'MGFLQAISQIVLGVNFVFLLLLGFSLAFVDPGTGPYVVAQLALIPVILSLAGSIAVLYTGWEPF' A
#
# COMPACT_ATOMS: atom_id res chain seq x y z
N MET A 1 -4.49 17.65 -13.31
CA MET A 1 -4.45 16.82 -12.08
C MET A 1 -3.89 17.70 -10.99
N GLY A 2 -4.59 17.81 -9.87
CA GLY A 2 -4.07 18.50 -8.70
C GLY A 2 -2.79 17.84 -8.20
N PHE A 3 -1.92 18.60 -7.52
CA PHE A 3 -0.65 18.10 -6.99
C PHE A 3 -0.84 16.82 -6.14
N LEU A 4 -1.87 16.81 -5.29
CA LEU A 4 -2.18 15.67 -4.45
C LEU A 4 -2.57 14.42 -5.26
N GLN A 5 -3.36 14.57 -6.32
CA GLN A 5 -3.75 13.47 -7.20
C GLN A 5 -2.53 12.87 -7.91
N ALA A 6 -1.59 13.70 -8.36
CA ALA A 6 -0.35 13.23 -9.00
C ALA A 6 0.50 12.38 -8.02
N ILE A 7 0.64 12.85 -6.78
CA ILE A 7 1.32 12.07 -5.73
C ILE A 7 0.55 10.77 -5.44
N SER A 8 -0.77 10.84 -5.31
CA SER A 8 -1.60 9.66 -5.04
C SER A 8 -1.50 8.59 -6.15
N GLN A 9 -1.32 8.97 -7.42
CA GLN A 9 -1.06 8.01 -8.50
C GLN A 9 0.27 7.29 -8.33
N ILE A 10 1.33 8.00 -7.96
CA ILE A 10 2.64 7.41 -7.68
C ILE A 10 2.54 6.46 -6.48
N VAL A 11 1.91 6.93 -5.39
CA VAL A 11 1.69 6.14 -4.17
C VAL A 11 0.87 4.88 -4.47
N LEU A 12 -0.16 4.97 -5.30
CA LEU A 12 -0.95 3.83 -5.75
C LEU A 12 -0.07 2.79 -6.46
N GLY A 13 0.76 3.23 -7.41
CA GLY A 13 1.70 2.35 -8.12
C GLY A 13 2.71 1.67 -7.19
N VAL A 14 3.29 2.43 -6.25
CA VAL A 14 4.23 1.89 -5.25
C VAL A 14 3.56 0.86 -4.33
N ASN A 15 2.32 1.11 -3.90
CA ASN A 15 1.58 0.15 -3.08
C ASN A 15 1.33 -1.17 -3.82
N PHE A 16 1.03 -1.15 -5.13
CA PHE A 16 0.91 -2.38 -5.90
C PHE A 16 2.21 -3.19 -5.92
N VAL A 17 3.35 -2.54 -6.10
CA VAL A 17 4.65 -3.21 -6.03
C VAL A 17 4.87 -3.83 -4.65
N PHE A 18 4.60 -3.09 -3.56
CA PHE A 18 4.74 -3.64 -2.21
C PHE A 18 3.78 -4.78 -1.93
N LEU A 19 2.54 -4.73 -2.40
CA LEU A 19 1.59 -5.83 -2.25
C LEU A 19 2.06 -7.09 -2.99
N LEU A 20 2.61 -6.95 -4.20
CA LEU A 20 3.18 -8.08 -4.93
C LEU A 20 4.38 -8.68 -4.19
N LEU A 21 5.28 -7.84 -3.67
CA LEU A 21 6.45 -8.29 -2.91
C LEU A 21 6.07 -8.93 -1.57
N LEU A 22 5.10 -8.37 -0.85
CA LEU A 22 4.60 -8.94 0.41
C LEU A 22 3.83 -10.24 0.16
N GLY A 23 3.00 -10.27 -0.87
CA GLY A 23 2.30 -11.49 -1.29
C GLY A 23 3.27 -12.60 -1.67
N PHE A 24 4.32 -12.28 -2.42
CA PHE A 24 5.42 -13.20 -2.69
C PHE A 24 6.09 -13.63 -1.38
N SER A 25 6.48 -12.70 -0.51
CA SER A 25 7.13 -13.03 0.76
C SER A 25 6.29 -13.96 1.64
N LEU A 26 4.98 -13.73 1.73
CA LEU A 26 4.06 -14.55 2.52
C LEU A 26 3.87 -15.95 1.94
N ALA A 27 4.11 -16.15 0.64
CA ALA A 27 4.06 -17.46 0.00
C ALA A 27 5.26 -18.36 0.35
N PHE A 28 6.38 -17.78 0.80
CA PHE A 28 7.62 -18.51 1.09
C PHE A 28 8.05 -18.47 2.56
N VAL A 29 7.41 -17.64 3.39
CA VAL A 29 7.69 -17.56 4.82
C VAL A 29 6.78 -18.52 5.59
N ASP A 30 7.39 -19.31 6.47
CA ASP A 30 6.65 -20.24 7.32
C ASP A 30 5.80 -19.49 8.37
N PRO A 31 4.51 -19.86 8.54
CA PRO A 31 3.68 -19.35 9.61
C PRO A 31 4.29 -19.61 11.00
N GLY A 32 4.09 -18.67 11.92
CA GLY A 32 4.60 -18.79 13.30
C GLY A 32 6.06 -18.33 13.48
N THR A 33 6.72 -17.86 12.42
CA THR A 33 8.05 -17.28 12.49
C THR A 33 8.02 -15.76 12.68
N GLY A 34 9.09 -15.17 13.22
CA GLY A 34 9.23 -13.71 13.33
C GLY A 34 9.04 -12.97 11.99
N PRO A 35 9.67 -13.42 10.89
CA PRO A 35 9.46 -12.84 9.56
C PRO A 35 7.99 -12.84 9.10
N TYR A 36 7.22 -13.87 9.44
CA TYR A 36 5.80 -13.94 9.10
C TYR A 36 5.01 -12.83 9.77
N VAL A 37 5.26 -12.59 11.07
CA VAL A 37 4.63 -11.50 11.83
C VAL A 37 5.03 -10.14 11.24
N VAL A 38 6.30 -9.96 10.89
CA VAL A 38 6.78 -8.71 10.28
C VAL A 38 6.09 -8.46 8.93
N ALA A 39 5.96 -9.48 8.08
CA ALA A 39 5.27 -9.36 6.79
C ALA A 39 3.78 -9.01 6.96
N GLN A 40 3.10 -9.58 7.98
CA GLN A 40 1.72 -9.22 8.32
C GLN A 40 1.60 -7.78 8.82
N LEU A 41 2.50 -7.34 9.70
CA LEU A 41 2.48 -5.97 10.20
C LEU A 41 2.78 -4.96 9.09
N ALA A 42 3.64 -5.32 8.12
CA ALA A 42 3.93 -4.49 6.95
C ALA A 42 2.74 -4.30 6.01
N LEU A 43 1.76 -5.22 6.00
CA LEU A 43 0.52 -5.03 5.24
C LEU A 43 -0.30 -3.84 5.73
N ILE A 44 -0.27 -3.52 7.03
CA ILE A 44 -1.09 -2.46 7.62
C ILE A 44 -0.83 -1.10 6.94
N PRO A 45 0.40 -0.55 6.93
CA PRO A 45 0.65 0.73 6.29
C PRO A 45 0.41 0.69 4.77
N VAL A 46 0.67 -0.44 4.10
CA VAL A 46 0.44 -0.59 2.66
C VAL A 46 -1.05 -0.51 2.33
N ILE A 47 -1.91 -1.21 3.08
CA ILE A 47 -3.36 -1.18 2.88
C ILE A 47 -3.92 0.20 3.19
N LEU A 48 -3.48 0.85 4.28
CA LEU A 48 -3.92 2.20 4.63
C LEU A 48 -3.50 3.23 3.56
N SER A 49 -2.27 3.13 3.06
CA SER A 49 -1.75 4.00 2.00
C SER A 49 -2.48 3.77 0.67
N LEU A 50 -2.76 2.51 0.33
CA LEU A 50 -3.55 2.17 -0.85
C LEU A 50 -4.97 2.74 -0.74
N ALA A 51 -5.67 2.51 0.37
CA ALA A 51 -7.01 3.03 0.61
C ALA A 51 -7.04 4.56 0.55
N GLY A 52 -6.06 5.22 1.16
CA GLY A 52 -5.90 6.67 1.11
C GLY A 52 -5.70 7.19 -0.32
N SER A 53 -4.79 6.59 -1.09
CA SER A 53 -4.56 6.99 -2.49
C SER A 53 -5.78 6.80 -3.37
N ILE A 54 -6.51 5.68 -3.21
CA ILE A 54 -7.78 5.45 -3.91
C ILE A 54 -8.82 6.51 -3.52
N ALA A 55 -8.95 6.82 -2.21
CA ALA A 55 -9.91 7.82 -1.74
C ALA A 55 -9.63 9.19 -2.35
N VAL A 56 -8.36 9.64 -2.39
CA VAL A 56 -8.00 10.92 -3.02
C VAL A 56 -8.33 10.92 -4.51
N LEU A 57 -7.97 9.86 -5.24
CA LEU A 57 -8.18 9.78 -6.69
C LEU A 57 -9.66 9.68 -7.06
N TYR A 58 -10.46 8.97 -6.26
CA TYR A 58 -11.89 8.80 -6.51
C TYR A 58 -12.71 10.03 -6.13
N THR A 59 -12.38 10.67 -5.01
CA THR A 59 -13.10 11.87 -4.53
C THR A 59 -12.62 13.15 -5.20
N GLY A 60 -11.45 13.13 -5.84
CA GLY A 60 -10.81 14.33 -6.38
C GLY A 60 -10.38 15.31 -5.30
N TRP A 61 -10.11 14.85 -4.08
CA TRP A 61 -9.86 15.70 -2.92
C TRP A 61 -8.69 16.68 -3.15
N GLU A 62 -8.96 17.96 -2.94
CA GLU A 62 -8.00 19.06 -2.96
C GLU A 62 -8.19 19.89 -1.66
N PRO A 63 -7.35 19.65 -0.63
CA PRO A 63 -7.53 20.28 0.68
C PRO A 63 -7.21 21.78 0.74
N PHE A 64 -6.59 22.35 -0.31
CA PHE A 64 -6.18 23.74 -0.41
C PHE A 64 -6.06 24.17 -1.87
#